data_AF-A0A5J4VN59-F1
#
_entry.id   AF-A0A5J4VN59-F1
#
_cell.length_a   1.000
_cell.length_b   1.000
_cell.length_c   1.000
_cell.angle_alpha   90.00
_cell.angle_beta   90.00
_cell.angle_gamma   90.00
#
_symmetry.space_group_name_H-M   'P 1'
#
loop_
_entity.id
_entity.type
_entity.pdbx_description
1 polymer ?
#
loop_
_entity_poly.entity_id
_entity_poly.type
_entity_poly.pdbx_seq_one_letter_code
_entity_poly.pdbx_strand_id
1 'polypeptide(L)'
;MKALKEELDLRIVKEVKDREIMFYNKIFVIPRKDGRLRKIIDCHPINKYLKDDPFQNENFQNVCKLSIKGDWATIIDIHNAYNHVLVSDELQKFLAFGFQGHTYTYVGMSFCLKTAPYIFNQHLQPANTRLRTLGIEIIMYIDDIQKLNQNPESLFQQTVLVKELLEKLDWIISNKSILVPNLQVQFIGWIWNFSDLTIQMPSDRRTKLIIQLIKWNKLSNHREEMQTKDLAKIIGKQIFIRSQFPRALLHIKLLFRLLNRTTNKIGWNGVLHQHQRLKKSWMWHLLNIQKNNPQHFEIILSQATLTTDTSRRRWVATLQFKNSNNLLKTAGKYSRKWILNSINQLELTAVLCGLRRNENQFIEGKIHSLHLRTDNTTTSFKINRANSSLILAHLSDLTLRVAENMNIQIKAIYIPGIENKVADSFSRFPRAGDNSINKNIAAKLFKKIQFNNTIDLFANRNTMLTDRYCIITQDHQAVARDAFSIKWSSEQPLIHPPIPLIGRCFKRIQQENLKALMIVPKWLIQYWWPLITSMTSKAFCIGNSNQILKNGPAANRRGLTLPPRDLLAILIDL
;
A
#
# COMPACT_ATOMS: atom_id res chain seq x y z
N MET A 1 31.99 36.38 9.11
CA MET A 1 32.87 36.93 8.05
C MET A 1 33.24 35.93 6.96
N LYS A 2 33.90 34.80 7.24
CA LYS A 2 34.36 33.85 6.19
C LYS A 2 33.31 33.48 5.12
N ALA A 3 32.11 33.07 5.52
CA ALA A 3 31.03 32.70 4.58
C ALA A 3 30.50 33.88 3.73
N LEU A 4 30.45 35.09 4.31
CA LEU A 4 30.02 36.29 3.58
C LEU A 4 31.06 36.71 2.54
N LYS A 5 32.36 36.56 2.86
CA LYS A 5 33.43 36.86 1.92
C LYS A 5 33.34 36.01 0.65
N GLU A 6 33.10 34.69 0.80
CA GLU A 6 32.90 33.77 -0.34
C GLU A 6 31.72 34.22 -1.22
N GLU A 7 30.61 34.69 -0.63
CA GLU A 7 29.45 35.16 -1.39
C GLU A 7 29.68 36.51 -2.09
N LEU A 8 30.49 37.40 -1.49
CA LEU A 8 30.90 38.67 -2.10
C LEU A 8 31.86 38.42 -3.28
N ASP A 9 32.83 37.53 -3.09
CA ASP A 9 33.80 37.13 -4.12
C ASP A 9 33.08 36.51 -5.33
N LEU A 10 32.04 35.72 -5.07
CA LEU A 10 31.17 35.12 -6.09
C LEU A 10 30.08 36.08 -6.63
N ARG A 11 30.02 37.32 -6.16
CA ARG A 11 29.00 38.34 -6.52
C ARG A 11 27.55 37.89 -6.32
N ILE A 12 27.33 36.92 -5.43
CA ILE A 12 26.00 36.46 -5.02
C ILE A 12 25.35 37.50 -4.11
N VAL A 13 26.18 38.23 -3.37
CA VAL A 13 25.80 39.32 -2.49
C VAL A 13 26.61 40.55 -2.88
N LYS A 14 26.03 41.74 -2.70
CA LYS A 14 26.72 43.02 -2.79
C LYS A 14 26.44 43.88 -1.57
N GLU A 15 27.39 44.76 -1.23
CA GLU A 15 27.17 45.82 -0.25
C GLU A 15 26.31 46.93 -0.87
N VAL A 16 25.38 47.48 -0.09
CA VAL A 16 24.45 48.54 -0.54
C VAL A 16 24.26 49.57 0.57
N LYS A 17 23.81 50.77 0.20
CA LYS A 17 23.48 51.81 1.19
C LYS A 17 22.12 51.52 1.81
N ASP A 18 21.95 51.87 3.09
CA ASP A 18 20.69 51.65 3.83
C ASP A 18 19.47 52.29 3.15
N ARG A 19 19.66 53.42 2.48
CA ARG A 19 18.58 54.11 1.73
C ARG A 19 18.04 53.34 0.53
N GLU A 20 18.75 52.30 0.06
CA GLU A 20 18.41 51.53 -1.14
C GLU A 20 17.55 50.30 -0.82
N ILE A 21 17.41 49.94 0.45
CA ILE A 21 16.74 48.73 0.90
C ILE A 21 15.35 49.04 1.50
N MET A 22 14.47 48.05 1.45
CA MET A 22 13.09 48.16 1.96
C MET A 22 12.84 47.22 3.14
N PHE A 23 13.66 46.17 3.32
CA PHE A 23 13.45 45.20 4.38
C PHE A 23 14.75 44.50 4.81
N TYR A 24 14.96 44.39 6.12
CA TYR A 24 16.07 43.62 6.71
C TYR A 24 15.63 42.21 7.11
N ASN A 25 16.33 41.22 6.60
CA ASN A 25 16.18 39.83 6.98
C ASN A 25 17.18 39.44 8.07
N LYS A 26 16.76 38.48 8.91
CA LYS A 26 17.69 37.82 9.84
C LYS A 26 18.60 36.89 9.05
N ILE A 27 19.84 36.78 9.50
CA ILE A 27 20.80 35.79 8.99
C ILE A 27 21.30 34.89 10.12
N PHE A 28 21.65 33.66 9.77
CA PHE A 28 22.29 32.72 10.67
C PHE A 28 23.25 31.81 9.90
N VAL A 29 24.08 31.05 10.61
CA VAL A 29 25.04 30.13 10.00
C VAL A 29 24.78 28.70 10.41
N ILE A 30 24.99 27.76 9.49
CA ILE A 30 24.98 26.33 9.77
C ILE A 30 26.28 25.68 9.30
N PRO A 31 26.79 24.66 10.01
CA PRO A 31 27.95 23.91 9.56
C PRO A 31 27.60 23.00 8.36
N ARG A 32 28.45 22.98 7.34
CA ARG A 32 28.42 22.01 6.24
C ARG A 32 29.18 20.74 6.61
N LYS A 33 28.99 19.67 5.81
CA LYS A 33 29.72 18.40 6.00
C LYS A 33 31.23 18.52 5.80
N ASP A 34 31.66 19.46 4.97
CA ASP A 34 33.07 19.74 4.63
C ASP A 34 33.71 20.76 5.59
N GLY A 35 33.10 21.04 6.74
CA GLY A 35 33.63 21.96 7.75
C GLY A 35 33.42 23.45 7.44
N ARG A 36 33.03 23.80 6.20
CA ARG A 36 32.67 25.17 5.83
C ARG A 36 31.38 25.63 6.54
N LEU A 37 31.24 26.93 6.75
CA LEU A 37 30.01 27.54 7.25
C LEU A 37 29.12 27.95 6.07
N ARG A 38 27.83 27.64 6.14
CA ARG A 38 26.83 28.13 5.19
C ARG A 38 26.01 29.23 5.86
N LYS A 39 26.08 30.44 5.32
CA LYS A 39 25.20 31.55 5.70
C LYS A 39 23.80 31.27 5.16
N ILE A 40 22.79 31.59 5.96
CA ILE A 40 21.38 31.43 5.61
C ILE A 40 20.68 32.76 5.90
N ILE A 41 19.90 33.22 4.93
CA ILE A 41 18.97 34.33 5.08
C ILE A 41 17.58 33.78 5.41
N ASP A 42 16.97 34.29 6.47
CA ASP A 42 15.62 33.87 6.87
C ASP A 42 14.57 34.58 6.02
N CYS A 43 14.25 33.99 4.86
CA CYS A 43 13.20 34.50 3.97
C CYS A 43 11.78 34.15 4.44
N HIS A 44 11.57 33.59 5.64
CA HIS A 44 10.23 33.23 6.11
C HIS A 44 9.23 34.41 6.11
N PRO A 45 9.61 35.64 6.47
CA PRO A 45 8.72 36.80 6.36
C PRO A 45 8.33 37.10 4.91
N ILE A 46 9.30 37.15 4.00
CA ILE A 46 9.11 37.49 2.57
C ILE A 46 8.27 36.43 1.86
N ASN A 47 8.50 35.15 2.19
CA ASN A 47 7.77 34.03 1.62
C ASN A 47 6.25 34.11 1.85
N LYS A 48 5.75 34.92 2.79
CA LYS A 48 4.32 35.15 2.97
C LYS A 48 3.70 36.01 1.86
N TYR A 49 4.52 36.83 1.19
CA TYR A 49 4.08 37.80 0.18
C TYR A 49 4.37 37.37 -1.26
N LEU A 50 5.23 36.36 -1.46
CA LEU A 50 5.46 35.82 -2.80
C LEU A 50 4.28 34.94 -3.22
N LYS A 51 4.08 34.78 -4.53
CA LYS A 51 3.05 33.88 -5.07
C LYS A 51 3.44 32.41 -4.84
N ASP A 52 2.45 31.55 -4.61
CA ASP A 52 2.62 30.10 -4.61
C ASP A 52 2.33 29.56 -6.01
N ASP A 53 3.37 29.18 -6.75
CA ASP A 53 3.25 28.54 -8.06
C ASP A 53 3.48 27.02 -7.90
N PRO A 54 2.45 26.18 -8.11
CA PRO A 54 2.59 24.74 -7.99
C PRO A 54 3.44 24.21 -9.14
N PHE A 55 4.50 23.47 -8.81
CA PHE A 55 5.30 22.74 -9.78
C PHE A 55 5.77 21.41 -9.18
N GLN A 56 6.12 20.47 -10.05
CA GLN A 56 6.55 19.14 -9.65
C GLN A 56 7.83 18.76 -10.40
N ASN A 57 8.91 18.54 -9.65
CA ASN A 57 10.13 17.96 -10.19
C ASN A 57 9.99 16.45 -10.36
N GLU A 58 10.87 15.87 -11.19
CA GLU A 58 11.11 14.44 -11.10
C GLU A 58 11.57 14.08 -9.68
N ASN A 59 11.24 12.87 -9.25
CA ASN A 59 11.47 12.43 -7.89
C ASN A 59 11.86 10.96 -7.84
N PHE A 60 12.04 10.43 -6.62
CA PHE A 60 12.35 9.03 -6.36
C PHE A 60 11.53 8.03 -7.20
N GLN A 61 10.23 8.27 -7.40
CA GLN A 61 9.36 7.38 -8.17
C GLN A 61 9.62 7.43 -9.68
N ASN A 62 10.12 8.54 -10.21
CA ASN A 62 10.50 8.64 -11.62
C ASN A 62 11.70 7.73 -11.89
N VAL A 63 12.71 7.76 -11.02
CA VAL A 63 13.88 6.86 -11.09
C VAL A 63 13.42 5.40 -11.08
N CYS A 64 12.63 4.98 -10.09
CA CYS A 64 12.17 3.60 -10.00
C CYS A 64 11.38 3.10 -11.23
N LYS A 65 10.68 3.98 -11.94
CA LYS A 65 9.85 3.61 -13.10
C LYS A 65 10.64 3.51 -14.40
N LEU A 66 11.72 4.28 -14.51
CA LEU A 66 12.52 4.39 -15.73
C LEU A 66 13.70 3.43 -15.71
N SER A 67 14.25 3.15 -14.53
CA SER A 67 15.37 2.23 -14.39
C SER A 67 15.00 0.79 -14.76
N ILE A 68 15.91 0.15 -15.48
CA ILE A 68 15.89 -1.27 -15.81
C ILE A 68 17.15 -1.95 -15.27
N LYS A 69 17.05 -3.27 -15.04
CA LYS A 69 18.14 -4.04 -14.43
C LYS A 69 19.38 -3.97 -15.32
N GLY A 70 20.54 -3.68 -14.73
CA GLY A 70 21.81 -3.53 -15.44
C GLY A 70 22.12 -2.12 -15.97
N ASP A 71 21.26 -1.13 -15.68
CA ASP A 71 21.54 0.25 -16.10
C ASP A 71 22.84 0.77 -15.49
N TRP A 72 23.66 1.40 -16.31
CA TRP A 72 24.72 2.27 -15.84
C TRP A 72 24.15 3.65 -15.55
N ALA A 73 24.71 4.33 -14.56
CA ALA A 73 24.28 5.67 -14.17
C ALA A 73 25.44 6.66 -14.17
N THR A 74 25.13 7.90 -14.52
CA THR A 74 25.97 9.08 -14.28
C THR A 74 25.14 10.16 -13.59
N ILE A 75 25.82 11.06 -12.88
CA ILE A 75 25.19 12.16 -12.15
C ILE A 75 25.97 13.44 -12.46
N ILE A 76 25.27 14.47 -12.93
CA ILE A 76 25.80 15.82 -13.08
C ILE A 76 25.20 16.68 -11.97
N ASP A 77 26.05 17.27 -11.13
CA ASP A 77 25.68 18.16 -10.03
C ASP A 77 25.96 19.61 -10.46
N ILE A 78 24.95 20.49 -10.48
CA ILE A 78 25.12 21.91 -10.78
C ILE A 78 25.63 22.62 -9.52
N HIS A 79 26.86 23.10 -9.56
CA HIS A 79 27.49 23.75 -8.43
C HIS A 79 26.73 25.02 -8.04
N ASN A 80 26.31 25.15 -6.77
CA ASN A 80 25.62 26.34 -6.27
C ASN A 80 24.38 26.78 -7.09
N ALA A 81 23.74 25.84 -7.81
CA ALA A 81 22.55 25.98 -8.65
C ALA A 81 21.78 27.31 -8.58
N TYR A 82 21.02 27.56 -7.50
CA TYR A 82 20.16 28.75 -7.40
C TYR A 82 20.90 30.08 -7.55
N ASN A 83 22.15 30.14 -7.10
CA ASN A 83 22.90 31.39 -7.06
C ASN A 83 23.28 31.90 -8.46
N HIS A 84 23.19 31.07 -9.50
CA HIS A 84 23.44 31.47 -10.89
C HIS A 84 22.29 32.30 -11.47
N VAL A 85 21.10 32.22 -10.87
CA VAL A 85 19.93 33.00 -11.30
C VAL A 85 19.93 34.33 -10.57
N LEU A 86 19.93 35.43 -11.32
CA LEU A 86 19.85 36.77 -10.76
C LEU A 86 18.44 37.08 -10.26
N VAL A 87 18.34 37.75 -9.12
CA VAL A 87 17.08 38.34 -8.63
C VAL A 87 16.91 39.74 -9.20
N SER A 88 15.66 40.12 -9.51
CA SER A 88 15.36 41.46 -10.02
C SER A 88 15.77 42.54 -9.02
N ASP A 89 16.19 43.71 -9.51
CA ASP A 89 16.62 44.82 -8.65
C ASP A 89 15.54 45.27 -7.65
N GLU A 90 14.26 45.10 -8.00
CA GLU A 90 13.14 45.33 -7.09
C GLU A 90 13.13 44.35 -5.91
N LEU A 91 13.27 43.05 -6.19
CA LEU A 91 13.28 42.02 -5.15
C LEU A 91 14.54 42.10 -4.27
N GLN A 92 15.68 42.52 -4.84
CA GLN A 92 16.92 42.75 -4.10
C GLN A 92 16.70 43.72 -2.92
N LYS A 93 15.84 44.73 -3.06
CA LYS A 93 15.55 45.68 -1.96
C LYS A 93 14.93 45.01 -0.74
N PHE A 94 14.27 43.86 -0.93
CA PHE A 94 13.67 43.08 0.15
C PHE A 94 14.58 41.97 0.67
N LEU A 95 15.66 41.63 -0.02
CA LEU A 95 16.60 40.56 0.34
C LEU A 95 17.82 41.07 1.12
N ALA A 96 17.72 42.25 1.72
CA ALA A 96 18.82 42.85 2.45
C ALA A 96 19.00 42.25 3.85
N PHE A 97 20.22 42.36 4.38
CA PHE A 97 20.58 41.99 5.75
C PHE A 97 21.75 42.85 6.25
N GLY A 98 21.81 43.07 7.56
CA GLY A 98 22.92 43.78 8.22
C GLY A 98 23.96 42.80 8.77
N PHE A 99 25.25 43.13 8.64
CA PHE A 99 26.35 42.40 9.28
C PHE A 99 27.50 43.35 9.63
N GLN A 100 27.91 43.37 10.91
CA GLN A 100 29.01 44.20 11.42
C GLN A 100 28.87 45.70 11.07
N GLY A 101 27.65 46.24 11.10
CA GLY A 101 27.40 47.66 10.80
C GLY A 101 27.30 48.01 9.31
N HIS A 102 27.48 47.02 8.42
CA HIS A 102 27.32 47.18 6.98
C HIS A 102 26.04 46.50 6.48
N THR A 103 25.46 47.05 5.42
CA THR A 103 24.24 46.52 4.78
C THR A 103 24.57 45.85 3.46
N TYR A 104 24.01 44.66 3.27
CA TYR A 104 24.24 43.84 2.10
C TYR A 104 22.91 43.37 1.53
N THR A 105 22.86 43.08 0.24
CA THR A 105 21.72 42.40 -0.39
C THR A 105 22.14 41.27 -1.31
N TYR A 106 21.28 40.27 -1.43
CA TYR A 106 21.45 39.19 -2.41
C TYR A 106 21.16 39.69 -3.82
N VAL A 107 22.07 39.38 -4.74
CA VAL A 107 21.93 39.57 -6.19
C VAL A 107 21.63 38.23 -6.86
N GLY A 108 22.20 37.14 -6.35
CA GLY A 108 21.83 35.77 -6.75
C GLY A 108 20.63 35.25 -5.96
N MET A 109 19.86 34.36 -6.56
CA MET A 109 18.65 33.80 -5.96
C MET A 109 18.97 32.90 -4.77
N SER A 110 18.47 33.28 -3.59
CA SER A 110 18.68 32.50 -2.37
C SER A 110 17.81 31.24 -2.35
N PHE A 111 18.36 30.14 -1.83
CA PHE A 111 17.62 28.88 -1.67
C PHE A 111 16.46 28.95 -0.67
N CYS A 112 16.36 30.03 0.11
CA CYS A 112 15.31 30.21 1.12
C CYS A 112 14.03 30.83 0.54
N LEU A 113 14.09 31.37 -0.67
CA LEU A 113 12.92 31.87 -1.39
C LEU A 113 12.01 30.70 -1.77
N LYS A 114 10.71 30.81 -1.45
CA LYS A 114 9.75 29.75 -1.76
C LYS A 114 9.55 29.53 -3.27
N THR A 115 9.80 30.57 -4.08
CA THR A 115 9.70 30.53 -5.54
C THR A 115 10.97 30.02 -6.22
N ALA A 116 12.11 29.97 -5.52
CA ALA A 116 13.39 29.62 -6.12
C ALA A 116 13.42 28.26 -6.83
N PRO A 117 12.86 27.18 -6.26
CA PRO A 117 12.81 25.88 -6.94
C PRO A 117 12.05 25.90 -8.27
N TYR A 118 10.93 26.64 -8.33
CA TYR A 118 10.13 26.79 -9.54
C TYR A 118 10.90 27.56 -10.63
N ILE A 119 11.41 28.73 -10.26
CA ILE A 119 12.14 29.63 -11.17
C ILE A 119 13.38 28.92 -11.71
N PHE A 120 14.14 28.25 -10.85
CA PHE A 120 15.31 27.47 -11.26
C PHE A 120 14.96 26.39 -12.27
N ASN A 121 13.87 25.65 -12.03
CA ASN A 121 13.40 24.64 -12.97
C ASN A 121 13.02 25.27 -14.33
N GLN A 122 12.39 26.45 -14.36
CA GLN A 122 12.08 27.18 -15.59
C GLN A 122 13.35 27.52 -16.39
N HIS A 123 14.43 27.96 -15.73
CA HIS A 123 15.70 28.25 -16.40
C HIS A 123 16.36 27.01 -17.01
N LEU A 124 16.15 25.82 -16.44
CA LEU A 124 16.67 24.56 -16.99
C LEU A 124 15.77 23.93 -18.06
N GLN A 125 14.49 24.33 -18.18
CA GLN A 125 13.55 23.74 -19.14
C GLN A 125 14.02 23.80 -20.60
N PRO A 126 14.64 24.89 -21.12
CA PRO A 126 15.13 24.92 -22.50
C PRO A 126 16.21 23.86 -22.76
N ALA A 127 17.17 23.71 -21.84
CA ALA A 127 18.22 22.69 -21.93
C ALA A 127 17.61 21.28 -21.88
N ASN A 128 16.70 21.05 -20.94
CA ASN A 128 15.98 19.78 -20.80
C ASN A 128 15.21 19.41 -22.08
N THR A 129 14.46 20.37 -22.64
CA THR A 129 13.69 20.19 -23.88
C THR A 129 14.62 19.81 -25.02
N ARG A 130 15.73 20.53 -25.20
CA ARG A 130 16.72 20.22 -26.24
C ARG A 130 17.28 18.81 -26.08
N LEU A 131 17.71 18.43 -24.89
CA LEU A 131 18.27 17.09 -24.62
C LEU A 131 17.26 15.97 -24.91
N ARG A 132 16.01 16.14 -24.47
CA ARG A 132 14.94 15.17 -24.73
C ARG A 132 14.59 15.04 -26.21
N THR A 133 14.59 16.15 -26.97
CA THR A 133 14.37 16.10 -28.43
C THR A 133 15.48 15.35 -29.18
N LEU A 134 16.68 15.26 -28.58
CA LEU A 134 17.79 14.45 -29.10
C LEU A 134 17.72 12.98 -28.68
N GLY A 135 16.63 12.55 -28.02
CA GLY A 135 16.47 11.19 -27.52
C GLY A 135 17.29 10.88 -26.27
N ILE A 136 17.82 11.90 -25.59
CA ILE A 136 18.62 11.73 -24.37
C ILE A 136 17.69 11.73 -23.16
N GLU A 137 17.62 10.59 -22.47
CA GLU A 137 16.86 10.47 -21.23
C GLU A 137 17.61 11.09 -20.04
N ILE A 138 16.96 12.04 -19.36
CA ILE A 138 17.49 12.71 -18.17
C ILE A 138 16.42 12.80 -17.07
N ILE A 139 16.84 12.54 -15.83
CA ILE A 139 16.05 12.71 -14.62
C ILE A 139 16.67 13.84 -13.79
N MET A 140 15.99 14.97 -13.72
CA MET A 140 16.40 16.16 -13.00
C MET A 140 15.74 16.27 -11.62
N TYR A 141 16.57 16.33 -10.59
CA TYR A 141 16.15 16.61 -9.23
C TYR A 141 16.84 17.86 -8.72
N ILE A 142 16.22 19.03 -8.97
CA ILE A 142 16.79 20.34 -8.62
C ILE A 142 18.19 20.48 -9.24
N ASP A 143 19.24 20.39 -8.44
CA ASP A 143 20.65 20.57 -8.78
C ASP A 143 21.33 19.29 -9.30
N ASP A 144 20.77 18.12 -9.01
CA ASP A 144 21.29 16.84 -9.48
C ASP A 144 20.57 16.37 -10.76
N ILE A 145 21.33 16.00 -11.79
CA ILE A 145 20.83 15.44 -13.05
C ILE A 145 21.37 14.02 -13.22
N GLN A 146 20.48 13.03 -13.18
CA GLN A 146 20.81 11.64 -13.41
C GLN A 146 20.53 11.21 -14.85
N LYS A 147 21.40 10.37 -15.38
CA LYS A 147 21.21 9.68 -16.67
C LYS A 147 21.40 8.19 -16.48
N LEU A 148 20.65 7.41 -17.24
CA LEU A 148 20.67 5.95 -17.24
C LEU A 148 20.83 5.42 -18.66
N ASN A 149 21.60 4.35 -18.85
CA ASN A 149 21.69 3.61 -20.12
C ASN A 149 22.28 2.21 -19.86
N GLN A 150 21.89 1.22 -20.65
CA GLN A 150 22.46 -0.13 -20.62
C GLN A 150 23.88 -0.18 -21.21
N ASN A 151 24.21 0.71 -22.14
CA ASN A 151 25.54 0.82 -22.73
C ASN A 151 26.36 1.91 -22.03
N PRO A 152 27.46 1.57 -21.31
CA PRO A 152 28.28 2.53 -20.59
C PRO A 152 29.01 3.52 -21.51
N GLU A 153 29.48 3.10 -22.68
CA GLU A 153 30.18 3.98 -23.62
C GLU A 153 29.24 5.04 -24.18
N SER A 154 28.03 4.63 -24.58
CA SER A 154 26.98 5.56 -25.02
C SER A 154 26.58 6.51 -23.90
N LEU A 155 26.44 6.02 -22.67
CA LEU A 155 26.13 6.86 -21.51
C LEU A 155 27.20 7.92 -21.30
N PHE A 156 28.48 7.54 -21.35
CA PHE A 156 29.59 8.45 -21.17
C PHE A 156 29.55 9.58 -22.22
N GLN A 157 29.39 9.25 -23.50
CA GLN A 157 29.27 10.23 -24.58
C GLN A 157 28.08 11.17 -24.37
N GLN A 158 26.91 10.62 -24.04
CA GLN A 158 25.72 11.43 -23.75
C GLN A 158 25.90 12.31 -22.51
N THR A 159 26.69 11.89 -21.52
CA THR A 159 26.98 12.67 -20.31
C THR A 159 27.91 13.82 -20.60
N VAL A 160 28.93 13.61 -21.44
CA VAL A 160 29.79 14.69 -21.95
C VAL A 160 28.96 15.71 -22.73
N LEU A 161 28.08 15.28 -23.64
CA LEU A 161 27.20 16.19 -24.38
C LEU A 161 26.29 17.02 -23.48
N VAL A 162 25.70 16.42 -22.45
CA VAL A 162 24.87 17.15 -21.46
C VAL A 162 25.71 18.16 -20.71
N LYS A 163 26.89 17.76 -20.24
CA LYS A 163 27.82 18.64 -19.52
C LYS A 163 28.21 19.84 -20.39
N GLU A 164 28.63 19.60 -21.62
CA GLU A 164 29.02 20.66 -22.56
C GLU A 164 27.87 21.62 -22.88
N LEU A 165 26.64 21.10 -23.05
CA LEU A 165 25.47 21.96 -23.27
C LEU A 165 25.21 22.85 -22.06
N LEU A 166 25.29 22.30 -20.85
CA LEU A 166 25.09 23.06 -19.63
C LEU A 166 26.17 24.12 -19.45
N GLU A 167 27.43 23.79 -19.69
CA GLU A 167 28.56 24.74 -19.63
C GLU A 167 28.44 25.83 -20.71
N LYS A 168 27.96 25.52 -21.92
CA LYS A 168 27.65 26.52 -22.96
C LYS A 168 26.52 27.47 -22.59
N LEU A 169 25.68 27.08 -21.63
CA LEU A 169 24.61 27.89 -21.05
C LEU A 169 25.05 28.55 -19.74
N ASP A 170 26.35 28.62 -19.49
CA ASP A 170 26.99 29.20 -18.30
C ASP A 170 26.64 28.50 -16.97
N TRP A 171 26.11 27.27 -17.01
CA TRP A 171 25.96 26.47 -15.81
C TRP A 171 27.30 25.90 -15.36
N ILE A 172 27.65 26.16 -14.11
CA ILE A 172 28.87 25.63 -13.50
C ILE A 172 28.61 24.22 -12.99
N ILE A 173 29.35 23.24 -13.53
CA ILE A 173 29.27 21.84 -13.10
C ILE A 173 30.24 21.57 -11.95
N SER A 174 29.74 20.86 -10.94
CA SER A 174 30.46 20.52 -9.71
C SER A 174 31.41 19.34 -9.91
N ASN A 175 32.57 19.40 -9.26
CA ASN A 175 33.53 18.29 -9.21
C ASN A 175 33.02 17.05 -8.47
N LYS A 176 31.84 17.13 -7.83
CA LYS A 176 31.16 15.99 -7.20
C LYS A 176 30.37 15.15 -8.19
N SER A 177 30.23 15.63 -9.42
CA SER A 177 29.56 14.91 -10.50
C SER A 177 30.22 13.55 -10.74
N ILE A 178 29.41 12.53 -10.98
CA ILE A 178 29.84 11.19 -11.39
C ILE A 178 29.69 11.13 -12.91
N LEU A 179 30.74 11.51 -13.63
CA LEU A 179 30.71 11.60 -15.10
C LEU A 179 31.02 10.26 -15.78
N VAL A 180 31.68 9.35 -15.08
CA VAL A 180 31.98 8.00 -15.57
C VAL A 180 30.82 7.07 -15.17
N PRO A 181 30.27 6.29 -16.12
CA PRO A 181 29.24 5.29 -15.88
C PRO A 181 29.54 4.40 -14.66
N ASN A 182 28.58 4.25 -13.76
CA ASN A 182 28.67 3.35 -12.62
C ASN A 182 27.33 2.64 -12.35
N LEU A 183 27.37 1.35 -12.00
CA LEU A 183 26.18 0.56 -11.64
C LEU A 183 25.62 0.94 -10.27
N GLN A 184 26.43 1.60 -9.43
CA GLN A 184 26.03 2.06 -8.11
C GLN A 184 26.37 3.53 -7.91
N VAL A 185 25.35 4.36 -7.64
CA VAL A 185 25.51 5.81 -7.44
C VAL A 185 24.66 6.32 -6.30
N GLN A 186 25.07 7.44 -5.69
CA GLN A 186 24.27 8.11 -4.67
C GLN A 186 23.44 9.25 -5.29
N PHE A 187 22.12 9.14 -5.28
CA PHE A 187 21.19 10.12 -5.89
C PHE A 187 19.92 10.28 -5.04
N ILE A 188 19.37 11.50 -4.91
CA ILE A 188 18.20 11.81 -4.05
C ILE A 188 18.39 11.28 -2.61
N GLY A 189 19.65 11.27 -2.16
CA GLY A 189 20.04 10.80 -0.85
C GLY A 189 20.01 9.28 -0.63
N TRP A 190 19.85 8.45 -1.65
CA TRP A 190 19.91 6.98 -1.55
C TRP A 190 21.10 6.45 -2.34
N ILE A 191 21.67 5.33 -1.91
CA ILE A 191 22.54 4.52 -2.74
C ILE A 191 21.63 3.69 -3.64
N TRP A 192 21.71 3.91 -4.94
CA TRP A 192 21.02 3.14 -5.97
C TRP A 192 21.98 2.10 -6.52
N ASN A 193 21.56 0.84 -6.53
CA ASN A 193 22.26 -0.24 -7.20
C ASN A 193 21.35 -0.73 -8.34
N PHE A 194 21.79 -0.49 -9.58
CA PHE A 194 21.05 -0.83 -10.77
C PHE A 194 21.32 -2.25 -11.26
N SER A 195 22.37 -2.92 -10.78
CA SER A 195 22.60 -4.34 -11.04
C SER A 195 21.45 -5.20 -10.56
N ASP A 196 20.88 -4.89 -9.39
CA ASP A 196 19.78 -5.67 -8.77
C ASP A 196 18.53 -4.83 -8.44
N LEU A 197 18.46 -3.60 -8.95
CA LEU A 197 17.36 -2.65 -8.72
C LEU A 197 17.01 -2.48 -7.24
N THR A 198 18.04 -2.18 -6.43
CA THR A 198 17.89 -1.94 -4.99
C THR A 198 18.30 -0.54 -4.58
N ILE A 199 17.68 -0.04 -3.50
CA ILE A 199 18.11 1.16 -2.81
C ILE A 199 18.52 0.87 -1.36
N GLN A 200 19.49 1.62 -0.88
CA GLN A 200 19.98 1.51 0.49
C GLN A 200 20.40 2.86 1.08
N MET A 201 20.24 3.02 2.39
CA MET A 201 20.69 4.22 3.09
C MET A 201 22.23 4.31 3.12
N PRO A 202 22.81 5.49 2.79
CA PRO A 202 24.23 5.75 3.00
C PRO A 202 24.67 5.55 4.46
N SER A 203 25.90 5.06 4.66
CA SER A 203 26.48 4.72 5.97
C SER A 203 26.56 5.94 6.91
N ASP A 204 26.95 7.11 6.39
CA ASP A 204 27.07 8.35 7.17
C ASP A 204 25.73 8.78 7.79
N ARG A 205 24.64 8.69 7.00
CA ARG A 205 23.29 8.99 7.46
C ARG A 205 22.79 7.93 8.43
N ARG A 206 23.04 6.66 8.14
CA ARG A 206 22.66 5.52 8.99
C ARG A 206 23.23 5.69 10.41
N THR A 207 24.53 5.96 10.53
CA THR A 207 25.18 6.16 11.83
C THR A 207 24.56 7.33 12.60
N LYS A 208 24.38 8.47 11.95
CA LYS A 208 23.75 9.66 12.57
C LYS A 208 22.32 9.39 13.05
N LEU A 209 21.54 8.64 12.27
CA LEU A 209 20.16 8.33 12.61
C LEU A 209 20.06 7.31 13.74
N ILE A 210 20.95 6.30 13.77
CA ILE A 210 21.05 5.32 14.87
C ILE A 210 21.35 6.03 16.19
N ILE A 211 22.36 6.91 16.23
CA ILE A 211 22.72 7.67 17.43
C ILE A 211 21.51 8.46 17.95
N GLN A 212 20.79 9.12 17.04
CA GLN A 212 19.57 9.84 17.40
C GLN A 212 18.49 8.91 17.95
N LEU A 213 18.18 7.80 17.27
CA LEU A 213 17.16 6.86 17.74
C LEU A 213 17.49 6.25 19.10
N ILE A 214 18.77 5.94 19.38
CA ILE A 214 19.22 5.46 20.69
C ILE A 214 18.96 6.53 21.76
N LYS A 215 19.35 7.79 21.50
CA LYS A 215 19.06 8.91 22.39
C LYS A 215 17.56 9.03 22.66
N TRP A 216 16.73 9.06 21.62
CA TRP A 216 15.28 9.21 21.74
C TRP A 216 14.60 8.04 22.46
N ASN A 217 15.10 6.82 22.27
CA ASN A 217 14.64 5.64 22.98
C ASN A 217 14.96 5.71 24.48
N LYS A 218 16.15 6.21 24.85
CA LYS A 218 16.53 6.46 26.26
C LYS A 218 15.61 7.51 26.90
N LEU A 219 15.47 8.66 26.26
CA LEU A 219 14.58 9.75 26.74
C LEU A 219 13.13 9.26 26.95
N SER A 220 12.66 8.34 26.10
CA SER A 220 11.33 7.75 26.23
C SER A 220 11.14 6.83 27.43
N ASN A 221 12.22 6.20 27.91
CA ASN A 221 12.17 5.34 29.09
C ASN A 221 12.13 6.17 30.38
N HIS A 222 12.82 7.31 30.40
CA HIS A 222 12.90 8.21 31.55
C HIS A 222 11.78 9.26 31.59
N ARG A 223 10.87 9.27 30.60
CA ARG A 223 9.76 10.24 30.45
C ARG A 223 10.24 11.70 30.44
N GLU A 224 11.41 11.92 29.86
CA GLU A 224 12.03 13.24 29.80
C GLU A 224 11.22 14.20 28.93
N GLU A 225 11.36 15.48 29.27
CA GLU A 225 10.81 16.62 28.54
C GLU A 225 11.61 16.92 27.29
N MET A 226 10.91 17.32 26.23
CA MET A 226 11.56 17.79 25.01
C MET A 226 10.73 18.82 24.25
N GLN A 227 11.42 19.59 23.42
CA GLN A 227 10.80 20.55 22.53
C GLN A 227 9.99 19.87 21.42
N THR A 228 8.79 20.38 21.17
CA THR A 228 7.89 19.89 20.10
C THR A 228 8.56 19.92 18.72
N LYS A 229 9.38 20.95 18.46
CA LYS A 229 10.16 21.07 17.21
C LYS A 229 11.16 19.93 17.03
N ASP A 230 11.75 19.40 18.11
CA ASP A 230 12.70 18.30 18.00
C ASP A 230 12.00 16.98 17.66
N LEU A 231 10.78 16.78 18.15
CA LEU A 231 9.94 15.64 17.73
C LEU A 231 9.59 15.74 16.25
N ALA A 232 9.24 16.94 15.77
CA ALA A 232 8.97 17.16 14.36
C ALA A 232 10.20 16.84 13.49
N LYS A 233 11.41 17.26 13.89
CA LYS A 233 12.66 16.96 13.18
C LYS A 233 12.89 15.45 13.05
N ILE A 234 12.76 14.67 14.13
CA ILE A 234 13.00 13.22 14.08
C ILE A 234 11.89 12.49 13.32
N ILE A 235 10.63 12.97 13.38
CA ILE A 235 9.54 12.46 12.53
C ILE A 235 9.87 12.70 11.05
N GLY A 236 10.34 13.91 10.69
CA GLY A 236 10.77 14.24 9.33
C GLY A 236 11.81 13.26 8.80
N LYS A 237 12.83 12.94 9.60
CA LYS A 237 13.86 11.95 9.27
C LYS A 237 13.28 10.54 9.08
N GLN A 238 12.28 10.15 9.87
CA GLN A 238 11.62 8.84 9.73
C GLN A 238 10.64 8.77 8.56
N ILE A 239 10.02 9.89 8.15
CA ILE A 239 9.24 9.93 6.92
C ILE A 239 10.15 9.70 5.73
N PHE A 240 11.34 10.31 5.73
CA PHE A 240 12.30 10.17 4.63
C PHE A 240 12.65 8.70 4.37
N ILE A 241 12.85 7.89 5.41
CA ILE A 241 13.30 6.49 5.23
C ILE A 241 12.23 5.56 4.63
N ARG A 242 10.99 6.03 4.43
CA ARG A 242 9.89 5.21 3.90
C ARG A 242 10.18 4.61 2.51
N SER A 243 11.09 5.23 1.74
CA SER A 243 11.50 4.70 0.44
C SER A 243 12.17 3.34 0.58
N GLN A 244 13.08 3.17 1.55
CA GLN A 244 13.72 1.89 1.82
C GLN A 244 12.88 1.00 2.76
N PHE A 245 12.12 1.59 3.69
CA PHE A 245 11.31 0.84 4.64
C PHE A 245 9.82 1.20 4.48
N PRO A 246 9.07 0.57 3.57
CA PRO A 246 7.70 0.95 3.24
C PRO A 246 6.77 1.08 4.46
N ARG A 247 6.92 0.18 5.45
CA ARG A 247 6.11 0.19 6.69
C ARG A 247 6.49 1.28 7.70
N ALA A 248 7.53 2.08 7.47
CA ALA A 248 8.01 3.10 8.41
C ALA A 248 6.90 4.04 8.90
N LEU A 249 5.99 4.45 8.00
CA LEU A 249 4.92 5.37 8.36
C LEU A 249 3.91 4.78 9.35
N LEU A 250 3.72 3.45 9.37
CA LEU A 250 2.84 2.76 10.32
C LEU A 250 3.39 2.80 11.74
N HIS A 251 4.71 2.84 11.89
CA HIS A 251 5.38 2.83 13.20
C HIS A 251 5.50 4.23 13.82
N ILE A 252 5.36 5.32 13.06
CA ILE A 252 5.41 6.69 13.59
C ILE A 252 4.03 7.29 13.92
N LYS A 253 2.95 6.50 13.84
CA LYS A 253 1.57 7.01 14.04
C LYS A 253 1.32 7.57 15.42
N LEU A 254 1.93 6.98 16.45
CA LEU A 254 1.82 7.49 17.80
C LEU A 254 2.62 8.79 17.98
N LEU A 255 3.77 8.91 17.31
CA LEU A 255 4.58 10.13 17.29
C LEU A 255 3.80 11.31 16.68
N PHE A 256 3.15 11.11 15.54
CA PHE A 256 2.30 12.14 14.94
C PHE A 256 1.14 12.55 15.85
N ARG A 257 0.50 11.60 16.53
CA ARG A 257 -0.59 11.92 17.46
C ARG A 257 -0.10 12.79 18.62
N LEU A 258 1.09 12.50 19.15
CA LEU A 258 1.69 13.33 20.20
C LEU A 258 2.04 14.71 19.67
N LEU A 259 2.70 14.78 18.51
CA LEU A 259 3.04 16.05 17.85
C LEU A 259 1.79 16.93 17.68
N ASN A 260 0.75 16.41 17.02
CA ASN A 260 -0.47 17.18 16.73
C ASN A 260 -1.21 17.61 18.01
N ARG A 261 -1.21 16.78 19.05
CA ARG A 261 -1.82 17.14 20.34
C ARG A 261 -1.10 18.31 20.99
N THR A 262 0.24 18.26 21.01
CA THR A 262 1.03 19.32 21.64
C THR A 262 0.97 20.61 20.83
N THR A 263 1.08 20.54 19.50
CA THR A 263 0.98 21.73 18.64
C THR A 263 -0.39 22.40 18.76
N ASN A 264 -1.48 21.64 18.86
CA ASN A 264 -2.82 22.21 18.96
C ASN A 264 -3.12 22.80 20.35
N LYS A 265 -2.47 22.31 21.41
CA LYS A 265 -2.71 22.77 22.79
C LYS A 265 -1.77 23.89 23.24
N ILE A 266 -0.48 23.78 22.91
CA ILE A 266 0.59 24.64 23.44
C ILE A 266 1.30 25.40 22.31
N GLY A 267 1.20 24.93 21.07
CA GLY A 267 1.91 25.50 19.93
C GLY A 267 3.32 24.91 19.73
N TRP A 268 4.05 25.46 18.75
CA TRP A 268 5.35 24.92 18.33
C TRP A 268 6.49 25.10 19.35
N ASN A 269 6.35 26.04 20.28
CA ASN A 269 7.33 26.27 21.35
C ASN A 269 7.00 25.45 22.61
N GLY A 270 5.99 24.57 22.55
CA GLY A 270 5.60 23.72 23.65
C GLY A 270 6.61 22.60 23.93
N VAL A 271 6.63 22.17 25.19
CA VAL A 271 7.37 20.99 25.64
C VAL A 271 6.42 19.80 25.72
N LEU A 272 6.92 18.60 25.44
CA LEU A 272 6.18 17.34 25.57
C LEU A 272 6.97 16.34 26.41
N HIS A 273 6.24 15.52 27.15
CA HIS A 273 6.80 14.37 27.85
C HIS A 273 6.76 13.14 26.94
N GLN A 274 7.90 12.45 26.84
CA GLN A 274 7.92 11.20 26.13
C GLN A 274 7.14 10.11 26.88
N HIS A 275 6.46 9.26 26.11
CA HIS A 275 5.71 8.14 26.68
C HIS A 275 6.40 6.83 26.34
N GLN A 276 6.51 5.93 27.32
CA GLN A 276 7.08 4.58 27.16
C GLN A 276 6.44 3.75 26.02
N ARG A 277 5.20 4.07 25.60
CA ARG A 277 4.53 3.45 24.45
C ARG A 277 5.26 3.71 23.12
N LEU A 278 6.09 4.75 23.05
CA LEU A 278 6.93 5.06 21.90
C LEU A 278 8.10 4.10 21.72
N LYS A 279 8.50 3.37 22.77
CA LYS A 279 9.60 2.40 22.73
C LYS A 279 9.46 1.41 21.57
N LYS A 280 8.23 0.93 21.30
CA LYS A 280 7.96 0.00 20.19
C LYS A 280 8.27 0.63 18.82
N SER A 281 7.90 1.90 18.64
CA SER A 281 8.20 2.67 17.43
C SER A 281 9.71 2.83 17.25
N TRP A 282 10.38 3.36 18.26
CA TRP A 282 11.83 3.58 18.23
C TRP A 282 12.61 2.30 17.97
N MET A 283 12.24 1.21 18.63
CA MET A 283 12.87 -0.10 18.46
C MET A 283 12.68 -0.63 17.04
N TRP A 284 11.48 -0.51 16.47
CA TRP A 284 11.24 -0.94 15.10
C TRP A 284 12.13 -0.20 14.11
N HIS A 285 12.22 1.13 14.23
CA HIS A 285 13.09 1.92 13.35
C HIS A 285 14.57 1.59 13.56
N LEU A 286 15.02 1.49 14.82
CA LEU A 286 16.40 1.17 15.16
C LEU A 286 16.82 -0.17 14.57
N LEU A 287 16.03 -1.23 14.75
CA LEU A 287 16.35 -2.57 14.23
C LEU A 287 16.43 -2.59 12.69
N ASN A 288 15.51 -1.92 12.00
CA ASN A 288 15.52 -1.89 10.53
C ASN A 288 16.70 -1.08 9.98
N ILE A 289 17.02 0.07 10.58
CA ILE A 289 18.16 0.90 10.17
C ILE A 289 19.49 0.23 10.54
N GLN A 290 19.55 -0.54 11.64
CA GLN A 290 20.71 -1.35 12.00
C GLN A 290 20.93 -2.49 11.02
N LYS A 291 19.89 -3.13 10.49
CA LYS A 291 20.06 -4.13 9.43
C LYS A 291 20.43 -3.48 8.09
N ASN A 292 19.76 -2.37 7.77
CA ASN A 292 19.92 -1.63 6.52
C ASN A 292 19.76 -2.52 5.28
N ASN A 293 18.87 -3.51 5.31
CA ASN A 293 18.64 -4.40 4.18
C ASN A 293 18.26 -3.58 2.94
N PRO A 294 18.84 -3.86 1.76
CA PRO A 294 18.43 -3.20 0.53
C PRO A 294 16.94 -3.40 0.25
N GLN A 295 16.29 -2.39 -0.32
CA GLN A 295 14.90 -2.46 -0.74
C GLN A 295 14.86 -2.52 -2.27
N HIS A 296 14.27 -3.57 -2.82
CA HIS A 296 14.02 -3.65 -4.26
C HIS A 296 12.97 -2.62 -4.67
N PHE A 297 13.22 -1.98 -5.80
CA PHE A 297 12.28 -1.04 -6.44
C PHE A 297 11.81 -1.50 -7.82
N GLU A 298 12.18 -2.71 -8.23
CA GLU A 298 11.67 -3.36 -9.43
C GLU A 298 10.13 -3.40 -9.44
N ILE A 299 9.53 -3.12 -10.59
CA ILE A 299 8.09 -3.19 -10.79
C ILE A 299 7.74 -4.52 -11.44
N ILE A 300 7.32 -5.49 -10.64
CA ILE A 300 6.97 -6.82 -11.12
C ILE A 300 5.51 -6.83 -11.58
N LEU A 301 5.27 -7.28 -12.82
CA LEU A 301 3.92 -7.49 -13.32
C LEU A 301 3.18 -8.50 -12.44
N SER A 302 1.96 -8.17 -12.03
CA SER A 302 1.14 -9.07 -11.21
C SER A 302 1.01 -10.44 -11.88
N GLN A 303 1.23 -11.51 -11.13
CA GLN A 303 1.13 -12.90 -11.58
C GLN A 303 -0.16 -13.57 -11.07
N ALA A 304 -0.74 -13.02 -10.01
CA ALA A 304 -2.02 -13.46 -9.47
C ALA A 304 -2.90 -12.29 -9.04
N THR A 305 -4.20 -12.53 -8.95
CA THR A 305 -5.22 -11.61 -8.43
C THR A 305 -5.87 -12.21 -7.20
N LEU A 306 -5.80 -11.50 -6.07
CA LEU A 306 -6.54 -11.80 -4.86
C LEU A 306 -7.71 -10.83 -4.76
N THR A 307 -8.94 -11.34 -4.73
CA THR A 307 -10.13 -10.52 -4.49
C THR A 307 -10.68 -10.85 -3.11
N THR A 308 -10.98 -9.85 -2.30
CA THR A 308 -11.47 -10.06 -0.93
C THR A 308 -12.80 -9.39 -0.69
N ASP A 309 -13.57 -9.98 0.20
CA ASP A 309 -14.77 -9.37 0.75
C ASP A 309 -15.02 -9.86 2.18
N THR A 310 -15.81 -9.11 2.94
CA THR A 310 -16.09 -9.39 4.34
C THR A 310 -17.52 -9.11 4.75
N SER A 311 -17.97 -9.85 5.76
CA SER A 311 -19.16 -9.55 6.53
C SER A 311 -18.84 -9.50 8.02
N ARG A 312 -19.79 -9.10 8.86
CA ARG A 312 -19.58 -9.03 10.33
C ARG A 312 -19.06 -10.31 10.98
N ARG A 313 -19.21 -11.48 10.33
CA ARG A 313 -18.86 -12.78 10.92
C ARG A 313 -17.86 -13.58 10.10
N ARG A 314 -17.64 -13.23 8.83
CA ARG A 314 -16.89 -14.05 7.88
C ARG A 314 -16.06 -13.18 6.97
N TRP A 315 -14.99 -13.77 6.46
CA TRP A 315 -14.20 -13.22 5.38
C TRP A 315 -14.14 -14.22 4.25
N VAL A 316 -13.96 -13.70 3.04
CA VAL A 316 -13.77 -14.49 1.83
C VAL A 316 -12.62 -13.88 1.05
N ALA A 317 -11.82 -14.75 0.45
CA ALA A 317 -10.86 -14.38 -0.55
C ALA A 317 -10.93 -15.35 -1.74
N THR A 318 -10.77 -14.82 -2.95
CA THR A 318 -10.61 -15.63 -4.15
C THR A 318 -9.26 -15.30 -4.79
N LEU A 319 -8.48 -16.33 -5.08
CA LEU A 319 -7.17 -16.23 -5.70
C LEU A 319 -7.25 -16.79 -7.12
N GLN A 320 -6.81 -16.01 -8.10
CA GLN A 320 -6.74 -16.39 -9.51
C GLN A 320 -5.33 -16.15 -10.03
N PHE A 321 -4.67 -17.17 -10.54
CA PHE A 321 -3.39 -17.02 -11.23
C PHE A 321 -3.63 -16.52 -12.66
N LYS A 322 -2.76 -15.68 -13.21
CA LYS A 322 -2.93 -15.19 -14.59
C LYS A 322 -2.77 -16.30 -15.64
N ASN A 323 -1.93 -17.30 -15.35
CA ASN A 323 -1.62 -18.38 -16.27
C ASN A 323 -2.57 -19.58 -16.13
N SER A 324 -3.61 -19.50 -15.28
CA SER A 324 -4.61 -20.56 -15.16
C SER A 324 -6.02 -20.02 -14.93
N ASN A 325 -7.01 -20.71 -15.49
CA ASN A 325 -8.43 -20.41 -15.23
C ASN A 325 -8.90 -20.91 -13.86
N ASN A 326 -8.00 -21.44 -13.04
CA ASN A 326 -8.34 -22.00 -11.73
C ASN A 326 -8.53 -20.88 -10.70
N LEU A 327 -9.79 -20.66 -10.34
CA LEU A 327 -10.18 -19.77 -9.26
C LEU A 327 -10.21 -20.53 -7.94
N LEU A 328 -9.21 -20.29 -7.10
CA LEU A 328 -9.16 -20.76 -5.73
C LEU A 328 -10.01 -19.88 -4.84
N LYS A 329 -10.71 -20.50 -3.88
CA LYS A 329 -11.66 -19.81 -3.00
C LYS A 329 -11.37 -20.22 -1.57
N THR A 330 -11.09 -19.25 -0.73
CA THR A 330 -10.87 -19.44 0.70
C THR A 330 -11.86 -18.59 1.49
N ALA A 331 -12.39 -19.15 2.56
CA ALA A 331 -13.32 -18.46 3.43
C ALA A 331 -13.12 -18.93 4.87
N GLY A 332 -13.43 -18.06 5.81
CA GLY A 332 -13.33 -18.36 7.23
C GLY A 332 -14.30 -17.55 8.06
N LYS A 333 -14.55 -18.01 9.29
CA LYS A 333 -15.24 -17.21 10.31
C LYS A 333 -14.19 -16.41 11.07
N TYR A 334 -14.54 -15.19 11.46
CA TYR A 334 -13.73 -14.47 12.44
C TYR A 334 -13.80 -15.20 13.78
N SER A 335 -12.63 -15.46 14.37
CA SER A 335 -12.58 -16.02 15.73
C SER A 335 -13.08 -14.98 16.73
N ARG A 336 -13.72 -15.43 17.82
CA ARG A 336 -14.20 -14.56 18.92
C ARG A 336 -13.08 -13.74 19.56
N LYS A 337 -11.81 -14.14 19.37
CA LYS A 337 -10.62 -13.39 19.84
C LYS A 337 -10.37 -12.11 19.03
N TRP A 338 -10.94 -11.98 17.84
CA TRP A 338 -10.77 -10.77 17.01
C TRP A 338 -11.76 -9.69 17.44
N ILE A 339 -11.24 -8.59 17.99
CA ILE A 339 -12.02 -7.40 18.32
C ILE A 339 -11.97 -6.46 17.11
N LEU A 340 -12.95 -6.62 16.21
CA LEU A 340 -13.08 -5.85 14.96
C LEU A 340 -14.31 -4.94 15.06
N ASN A 341 -14.08 -3.68 15.38
CA ASN A 341 -15.12 -2.71 15.74
C ASN A 341 -15.56 -1.83 14.57
N SER A 342 -14.89 -1.92 13.42
CA SER A 342 -15.21 -1.12 12.24
C SER A 342 -15.12 -1.93 10.96
N ILE A 343 -15.87 -1.52 9.94
CA ILE A 343 -15.83 -2.16 8.62
C ILE A 343 -14.41 -2.16 8.05
N ASN A 344 -13.68 -1.05 8.16
CA ASN A 344 -12.30 -0.96 7.67
C ASN A 344 -11.34 -1.93 8.37
N GLN A 345 -11.62 -2.33 9.62
CA GLN A 345 -10.85 -3.40 10.28
C GLN A 345 -11.22 -4.76 9.69
N LEU A 346 -12.50 -5.05 9.50
CA LEU A 346 -12.96 -6.30 8.87
C LEU A 346 -12.34 -6.48 7.48
N GLU A 347 -12.35 -5.42 6.67
CA GLU A 347 -11.83 -5.41 5.29
C GLU A 347 -10.33 -5.69 5.26
N LEU A 348 -9.53 -4.95 6.04
CA LEU A 348 -8.09 -5.20 6.15
C LEU A 348 -7.81 -6.60 6.69
N THR A 349 -8.61 -7.09 7.64
CA THR A 349 -8.45 -8.46 8.14
C THR A 349 -8.79 -9.50 7.08
N ALA A 350 -9.77 -9.25 6.20
CA ALA A 350 -10.06 -10.15 5.09
C ALA A 350 -8.87 -10.27 4.13
N VAL A 351 -8.17 -9.16 3.85
CA VAL A 351 -6.89 -9.17 3.11
C VAL A 351 -5.84 -9.99 3.84
N LEU A 352 -5.61 -9.73 5.13
CA LEU A 352 -4.64 -10.48 5.93
C LEU A 352 -4.93 -12.00 5.94
N CYS A 353 -6.19 -12.38 6.11
CA CYS A 353 -6.63 -13.77 6.08
C CYS A 353 -6.48 -14.39 4.69
N GLY A 354 -6.84 -13.64 3.63
CA GLY A 354 -6.66 -14.06 2.25
C GLY A 354 -5.19 -14.32 1.91
N LEU A 355 -4.27 -13.46 2.36
CA LEU A 355 -2.83 -13.66 2.20
C LEU A 355 -2.36 -14.91 2.95
N ARG A 356 -2.62 -15.00 4.25
CA ARG A 356 -2.17 -16.13 5.09
C ARG A 356 -2.72 -17.47 4.65
N ARG A 357 -3.99 -17.53 4.23
CA ARG A 357 -4.63 -18.80 3.87
C ARG A 357 -4.18 -19.32 2.51
N ASN A 358 -3.58 -18.46 1.68
CA ASN A 358 -3.06 -18.82 0.36
C ASN A 358 -1.52 -18.81 0.32
N GLU A 359 -0.84 -18.82 1.47
CA GLU A 359 0.64 -18.76 1.56
C GLU A 359 1.34 -19.85 0.74
N ASN A 360 0.93 -21.11 0.93
CA ASN A 360 1.49 -22.24 0.17
C ASN A 360 1.30 -22.07 -1.34
N GLN A 361 0.14 -21.56 -1.77
CA GLN A 361 -0.19 -21.34 -3.17
C GLN A 361 0.68 -20.24 -3.79
N PHE A 362 1.03 -19.20 -3.03
CA PHE A 362 1.97 -18.19 -3.50
C PHE A 362 3.39 -18.74 -3.63
N ILE A 363 3.83 -19.57 -2.68
CA ILE A 363 5.15 -20.19 -2.68
C ILE A 363 5.28 -21.19 -3.85
N GLU A 364 4.36 -22.15 -3.96
CA GLU A 364 4.32 -23.14 -5.03
C GLU A 364 4.19 -22.49 -6.42
N GLY A 365 3.36 -21.44 -6.51
CA GLY A 365 3.15 -20.69 -7.74
C GLY A 365 4.27 -19.70 -8.07
N LYS A 366 5.32 -19.59 -7.24
CA LYS A 366 6.42 -18.60 -7.37
C LYS A 366 5.91 -17.19 -7.62
N ILE A 367 4.90 -16.78 -6.83
CA ILE A 367 4.26 -15.48 -6.96
C ILE A 367 5.06 -14.42 -6.21
N HIS A 368 5.54 -13.42 -6.92
CA HIS A 368 6.29 -12.28 -6.41
C HIS A 368 5.49 -10.97 -6.55
N SER A 369 4.39 -10.97 -7.32
CA SER A 369 3.53 -9.79 -7.47
C SER A 369 2.05 -10.14 -7.51
N LEU A 370 1.28 -9.48 -6.65
CA LEU A 370 -0.14 -9.71 -6.41
C LEU A 370 -0.97 -8.48 -6.71
N HIS A 371 -2.02 -8.67 -7.49
CA HIS A 371 -3.06 -7.68 -7.68
C HIS A 371 -4.17 -7.90 -6.65
N LEU A 372 -4.33 -6.98 -5.70
CA LEU A 372 -5.37 -7.05 -4.68
C LEU A 372 -6.61 -6.27 -5.15
N ARG A 373 -7.78 -6.91 -5.20
CA ARG A 373 -9.06 -6.28 -5.46
C ARG A 373 -9.92 -6.29 -4.20
N THR A 374 -10.47 -5.14 -3.85
CA THR A 374 -11.36 -4.95 -2.69
C THR A 374 -12.39 -3.89 -3.04
N ASP A 375 -13.60 -4.02 -2.51
CA ASP A 375 -14.65 -3.00 -2.57
C ASP A 375 -14.53 -1.93 -1.47
N ASN A 376 -13.42 -1.94 -0.71
CA ASN A 376 -13.13 -0.93 0.27
C ASN A 376 -11.98 -0.02 -0.19
N THR A 377 -12.33 1.20 -0.60
CA THR A 377 -11.36 2.24 -1.00
C THR A 377 -10.32 2.50 0.09
N THR A 378 -10.74 2.48 1.35
CA THR A 378 -9.83 2.72 2.48
C THR A 378 -8.76 1.63 2.59
N THR A 379 -9.10 0.36 2.36
CA THR A 379 -8.17 -0.76 2.34
C THR A 379 -7.20 -0.64 1.18
N SER A 380 -7.69 -0.39 -0.04
CA SER A 380 -6.81 -0.28 -1.22
C SER A 380 -5.82 0.88 -1.10
N PHE A 381 -6.28 2.06 -0.65
CA PHE A 381 -5.40 3.21 -0.41
C PHE A 381 -4.36 2.94 0.69
N LYS A 382 -4.73 2.26 1.78
CA LYS A 382 -3.83 2.02 2.92
C LYS A 382 -2.74 1.01 2.60
N ILE A 383 -3.07 -0.04 1.85
CA ILE A 383 -2.11 -1.03 1.38
C ILE A 383 -1.11 -0.37 0.42
N ASN A 384 -1.58 0.33 -0.61
CA ASN A 384 -0.69 0.97 -1.61
C ASN A 384 0.23 2.03 -1.00
N ARG A 385 -0.26 2.81 -0.03
CA ARG A 385 0.55 3.86 0.62
C ARG A 385 1.42 3.34 1.75
N ALA A 386 1.29 2.07 2.14
CA ALA A 386 1.87 1.52 3.36
C ALA A 386 1.65 2.42 4.59
N ASN A 387 0.43 2.98 4.69
CA ASN A 387 0.14 4.06 5.61
C ASN A 387 -1.33 4.07 6.01
N SER A 388 -1.63 4.21 7.31
CA SER A 388 -3.01 4.12 7.82
C SER A 388 -3.28 5.08 8.98
N SER A 389 -4.52 5.10 9.49
CA SER A 389 -4.82 5.71 10.79
C SER A 389 -4.21 4.87 11.92
N LEU A 390 -4.05 5.45 13.12
CA LEU A 390 -3.47 4.72 14.25
C LEU A 390 -4.26 3.43 14.59
N ILE A 391 -5.59 3.46 14.50
CA ILE A 391 -6.46 2.31 14.81
C ILE A 391 -6.18 1.14 13.86
N LEU A 392 -5.85 1.43 12.59
CA LEU A 392 -5.58 0.40 11.58
C LEU A 392 -4.09 0.10 11.38
N ALA A 393 -3.19 0.83 12.06
CA ALA A 393 -1.75 0.73 11.86
C ALA A 393 -1.24 -0.69 12.15
N HIS A 394 -1.73 -1.30 13.22
CA HIS A 394 -1.36 -2.66 13.56
C HIS A 394 -1.79 -3.69 12.51
N LEU A 395 -3.04 -3.61 12.03
CA LEU A 395 -3.55 -4.53 10.99
C LEU A 395 -2.85 -4.32 9.65
N SER A 396 -2.62 -3.06 9.27
CA SER A 396 -1.90 -2.73 8.03
C SER A 396 -0.45 -3.23 8.10
N ASP A 397 0.21 -3.06 9.24
CA ASP A 397 1.58 -3.55 9.47
C ASP A 397 1.67 -5.07 9.41
N LEU A 398 0.72 -5.77 10.05
CA LEU A 398 0.65 -7.24 9.97
C LEU A 398 0.43 -7.74 8.54
N THR A 399 -0.47 -7.07 7.80
CA THR A 399 -0.81 -7.45 6.41
C THR A 399 0.41 -7.28 5.50
N LEU A 400 1.05 -6.12 5.54
CA LEU A 400 2.23 -5.84 4.73
C LEU A 400 3.44 -6.68 5.16
N ARG A 401 3.60 -6.95 6.45
CA ARG A 401 4.66 -7.86 6.94
C ARG A 401 4.50 -9.28 6.41
N VAL A 402 3.27 -9.79 6.34
CA VAL A 402 3.01 -11.11 5.75
C VAL A 402 3.43 -11.12 4.27
N ALA A 403 3.08 -10.07 3.53
CA ALA A 403 3.50 -9.92 2.13
C ALA A 403 5.04 -9.81 1.98
N GLU A 404 5.69 -8.98 2.80
CA GLU A 404 7.15 -8.83 2.82
C GLU A 404 7.87 -10.14 3.12
N ASN A 405 7.39 -10.91 4.10
CA ASN A 405 7.99 -12.21 4.45
C ASN A 405 7.89 -13.23 3.31
N MET A 406 6.88 -13.12 2.46
CA MET A 406 6.72 -13.94 1.25
C MET A 406 7.40 -13.32 0.01
N ASN A 407 8.08 -12.17 0.15
CA ASN A 407 8.62 -11.38 -0.96
C ASN A 407 7.58 -11.04 -2.05
N ILE A 408 6.35 -10.72 -1.64
CA ILE A 408 5.24 -10.38 -2.55
C ILE A 408 5.02 -8.86 -2.59
N GLN A 409 5.15 -8.28 -3.78
CA GLN A 409 4.69 -6.92 -4.07
C GLN A 409 3.17 -6.92 -4.21
N ILE A 410 2.47 -6.08 -3.43
CA ILE A 410 1.01 -5.95 -3.50
C ILE A 410 0.64 -4.62 -4.16
N LYS A 411 -0.17 -4.67 -5.22
CA LYS A 411 -0.84 -3.52 -5.80
C LYS A 411 -2.35 -3.67 -5.63
N ALA A 412 -2.93 -2.83 -4.80
CA ALA A 412 -4.36 -2.84 -4.50
C ALA A 412 -5.15 -1.92 -5.41
N ILE A 413 -6.34 -2.34 -5.84
CA ILE A 413 -7.30 -1.54 -6.59
C ILE A 413 -8.68 -1.66 -5.93
N TYR A 414 -9.40 -0.54 -5.91
CA TYR A 414 -10.81 -0.53 -5.57
C TYR A 414 -11.64 -1.03 -6.75
N ILE A 415 -12.55 -1.97 -6.49
CA ILE A 415 -13.59 -2.38 -7.44
C ILE A 415 -14.97 -2.06 -6.85
N PRO A 416 -15.93 -1.57 -7.65
CA PRO A 416 -17.31 -1.42 -7.17
C PRO A 416 -17.84 -2.76 -6.64
N GLY A 417 -18.65 -2.73 -5.56
CA GLY A 417 -19.23 -3.95 -4.99
C GLY A 417 -20.06 -4.76 -6.00
N ILE A 418 -20.66 -4.08 -6.99
CA ILE A 418 -21.38 -4.69 -8.12
C ILE A 418 -20.48 -5.59 -8.97
N GLU A 419 -19.18 -5.29 -9.06
CA GLU A 419 -18.18 -6.09 -9.77
C GLU A 419 -17.59 -7.19 -8.86
N ASN A 420 -17.74 -7.07 -7.54
CA ASN A 420 -17.25 -8.03 -6.55
C ASN A 420 -18.21 -9.20 -6.25
N LYS A 421 -19.08 -9.57 -7.21
CA LYS A 421 -20.18 -10.54 -7.00
C LYS A 421 -19.72 -11.88 -6.41
N VAL A 422 -18.55 -12.37 -6.83
CA VAL A 422 -18.05 -13.66 -6.37
C VAL A 422 -17.69 -13.61 -4.89
N ALA A 423 -16.90 -12.64 -4.44
CA ALA A 423 -16.56 -12.56 -3.02
C ALA A 423 -17.76 -12.12 -2.16
N ASP A 424 -18.60 -11.20 -2.67
CA ASP A 424 -19.82 -10.72 -2.02
C ASP A 424 -20.85 -11.82 -1.76
N SER A 425 -21.16 -12.62 -2.79
CA SER A 425 -22.08 -13.75 -2.66
C SER A 425 -21.62 -14.75 -1.58
N PHE A 426 -20.31 -14.96 -1.44
CA PHE A 426 -19.77 -15.89 -0.44
C PHE A 426 -19.70 -15.31 0.97
N SER A 427 -19.42 -14.00 1.13
CA SER A 427 -19.33 -13.39 2.46
C SER A 427 -20.71 -13.23 3.09
N ARG A 428 -21.74 -13.06 2.25
CA ARG A 428 -23.15 -12.77 2.62
C ARG A 428 -24.13 -13.92 2.40
N PHE A 429 -23.64 -15.13 2.08
CA PHE A 429 -24.47 -16.28 1.69
C PHE A 429 -25.67 -16.51 2.66
N PRO A 430 -26.89 -16.80 2.14
CA PRO A 430 -28.11 -16.79 2.95
C PRO A 430 -28.15 -17.79 4.11
N ARG A 431 -29.05 -17.52 5.07
CA ARG A 431 -29.49 -18.49 6.09
C ARG A 431 -30.22 -19.65 5.39
N ALA A 432 -30.37 -20.79 6.07
CA ALA A 432 -31.01 -21.99 5.51
C ALA A 432 -32.32 -21.69 4.77
N GLY A 433 -32.48 -22.28 3.57
CA GLY A 433 -33.72 -22.29 2.79
C GLY A 433 -34.06 -21.05 1.97
N ASP A 434 -33.20 -20.03 1.90
CA ASP A 434 -33.49 -18.81 1.13
C ASP A 434 -33.16 -18.95 -0.37
N ASN A 435 -32.63 -20.08 -0.82
CA ASN A 435 -32.47 -20.40 -2.24
C ASN A 435 -33.15 -21.73 -2.53
N SER A 436 -33.71 -21.88 -3.73
CA SER A 436 -34.44 -23.07 -4.13
C SER A 436 -34.02 -23.55 -5.50
N ILE A 437 -34.07 -24.85 -5.73
CA ILE A 437 -33.91 -25.39 -7.07
C ILE A 437 -35.21 -25.15 -7.83
N ASN A 438 -35.10 -24.77 -9.10
CA ASN A 438 -36.25 -24.70 -9.98
C ASN A 438 -37.02 -26.04 -9.98
N LYS A 439 -38.30 -26.02 -9.58
CA LYS A 439 -39.15 -27.21 -9.46
C LYS A 439 -39.19 -28.08 -10.73
N ASN A 440 -39.13 -27.48 -11.91
CA ASN A 440 -39.10 -28.22 -13.18
C ASN A 440 -37.79 -29.00 -13.36
N ILE A 441 -36.67 -28.43 -12.93
CA ILE A 441 -35.35 -29.08 -12.97
C ILE A 441 -35.29 -30.17 -11.91
N ALA A 442 -35.80 -29.91 -10.70
CA ALA A 442 -35.91 -30.90 -9.63
C ALA A 442 -36.77 -32.10 -10.04
N ALA A 443 -37.91 -31.88 -10.70
CA ALA A 443 -38.77 -32.97 -11.20
C ALA A 443 -38.05 -33.84 -12.24
N LYS A 444 -37.31 -33.23 -13.18
CA LYS A 444 -36.47 -33.96 -14.15
C LYS A 444 -35.36 -34.74 -13.45
N LEU A 445 -34.74 -34.14 -12.44
CA LEU A 445 -33.70 -34.77 -11.65
C LEU A 445 -34.23 -36.00 -10.90
N PHE A 446 -35.37 -35.89 -10.22
CA PHE A 446 -35.95 -36.99 -9.46
C PHE A 446 -36.34 -38.16 -10.35
N LYS A 447 -36.90 -37.90 -11.55
CA LYS A 447 -37.15 -38.94 -12.55
C LYS A 447 -35.87 -39.66 -12.99
N LYS A 448 -34.76 -38.93 -13.13
CA LYS A 448 -33.47 -39.49 -13.58
C LYS A 448 -32.76 -40.28 -12.48
N ILE A 449 -32.85 -39.84 -11.23
CA ILE A 449 -32.16 -40.45 -10.10
C ILE A 449 -32.93 -41.65 -9.53
N GLN A 450 -34.26 -41.72 -9.74
CA GLN A 450 -35.13 -42.77 -9.19
C GLN A 450 -34.98 -42.92 -7.66
N PHE A 451 -34.97 -41.79 -6.96
CA PHE A 451 -34.89 -41.72 -5.50
C PHE A 451 -36.11 -41.01 -4.93
N ASN A 452 -36.78 -41.62 -3.95
CA ASN A 452 -38.05 -41.14 -3.43
C ASN A 452 -37.85 -40.24 -2.20
N ASN A 453 -37.70 -38.93 -2.43
CA ASN A 453 -37.44 -38.00 -1.33
C ASN A 453 -38.67 -37.89 -0.41
N THR A 454 -38.52 -38.24 0.87
CA THR A 454 -39.62 -38.17 1.85
C THR A 454 -39.65 -36.84 2.62
N ILE A 455 -38.53 -36.12 2.66
CA ILE A 455 -38.38 -34.85 3.39
C ILE A 455 -37.31 -33.94 2.77
N ASP A 456 -37.58 -32.63 2.74
CA ASP A 456 -36.64 -31.59 2.31
C ASP A 456 -36.07 -30.87 3.54
N LEU A 457 -34.85 -31.22 3.91
CA LEU A 457 -34.28 -30.85 5.19
C LEU A 457 -33.88 -29.37 5.29
N PHE A 458 -33.80 -28.64 4.19
CA PHE A 458 -33.27 -27.27 4.19
C PHE A 458 -34.07 -26.32 3.29
N ALA A 459 -35.39 -26.44 3.31
CA ALA A 459 -36.30 -25.63 2.51
C ALA A 459 -37.32 -24.84 3.35
N ASN A 460 -38.05 -23.94 2.71
CA ASN A 460 -39.18 -23.21 3.28
C ASN A 460 -40.47 -23.54 2.51
N ARG A 461 -41.64 -23.10 3.01
CA ARG A 461 -42.94 -23.36 2.38
C ARG A 461 -43.01 -23.04 0.88
N ASN A 462 -42.32 -21.98 0.44
CA ASN A 462 -42.31 -21.55 -0.96
C ASN A 462 -41.25 -22.28 -1.80
N THR A 463 -40.24 -22.86 -1.15
CA THR A 463 -39.07 -23.45 -1.79
C THR A 463 -38.98 -24.97 -1.67
N MET A 464 -39.88 -25.58 -0.91
CA MET A 464 -39.93 -27.02 -0.68
C MET A 464 -40.10 -27.81 -1.98
N LEU A 465 -39.38 -28.92 -2.06
CA LEU A 465 -39.47 -29.88 -3.16
C LEU A 465 -40.21 -31.18 -2.77
N THR A 466 -40.57 -31.30 -1.49
CA THR A 466 -41.40 -32.35 -0.90
C THR A 466 -42.42 -31.72 0.04
N ASP A 467 -43.52 -32.40 0.32
CA ASP A 467 -44.59 -31.88 1.20
C ASP A 467 -44.12 -31.68 2.64
N ARG A 468 -43.17 -32.51 3.09
CA ARG A 468 -42.53 -32.41 4.41
C ARG A 468 -41.20 -31.68 4.29
N TYR A 469 -40.97 -30.67 5.13
CA TYR A 469 -39.73 -29.88 5.10
C TYR A 469 -39.30 -29.37 6.48
N CYS A 470 -38.02 -28.99 6.61
CA CYS A 470 -37.46 -28.36 7.81
C CYS A 470 -36.93 -26.95 7.50
N ILE A 471 -37.22 -25.98 8.38
CA ILE A 471 -36.87 -24.58 8.19
C ILE A 471 -36.46 -23.90 9.50
N ILE A 472 -35.37 -23.11 9.49
CA ILE A 472 -34.87 -22.42 10.70
C ILE A 472 -35.83 -21.35 11.25
N THR A 473 -36.67 -20.75 10.41
CA THR A 473 -37.63 -19.74 10.85
C THR A 473 -38.90 -20.38 11.39
N GLN A 474 -39.69 -19.64 12.18
CA GLN A 474 -40.94 -20.15 12.71
C GLN A 474 -41.95 -20.38 11.57
N ASP A 475 -42.31 -21.64 11.37
CA ASP A 475 -43.36 -22.07 10.44
C ASP A 475 -44.10 -23.26 11.09
N HIS A 476 -45.42 -23.12 11.25
CA HIS A 476 -46.26 -24.13 11.91
C HIS A 476 -46.46 -25.40 11.06
N GLN A 477 -46.18 -25.33 9.75
CA GLN A 477 -46.31 -26.47 8.83
C GLN A 477 -45.00 -27.26 8.65
N ALA A 478 -43.88 -26.74 9.17
CA ALA A 478 -42.59 -27.42 9.07
C ALA A 478 -42.49 -28.57 10.08
N VAL A 479 -41.88 -29.68 9.66
CA VAL A 479 -41.64 -30.87 10.50
C VAL A 479 -40.74 -30.53 11.69
N ALA A 480 -39.74 -29.68 11.48
CA ALA A 480 -38.85 -29.22 12.54
C ALA A 480 -38.22 -27.87 12.19
N ARG A 481 -37.85 -27.12 13.23
CA ARG A 481 -37.10 -25.86 13.08
C ARG A 481 -35.61 -26.09 12.77
N ASP A 482 -35.01 -27.12 13.34
CA ASP A 482 -33.63 -27.51 13.03
C ASP A 482 -33.66 -28.86 12.33
N ALA A 483 -33.13 -28.92 11.10
CA ALA A 483 -32.97 -30.17 10.39
C ALA A 483 -32.18 -31.21 11.20
N PHE A 484 -31.25 -30.76 12.06
CA PHE A 484 -30.44 -31.63 12.90
C PHE A 484 -31.11 -32.05 14.22
N SER A 485 -32.30 -31.52 14.55
CA SER A 485 -33.03 -31.95 15.75
C SER A 485 -33.88 -33.20 15.55
N ILE A 486 -34.04 -33.66 14.30
CA ILE A 486 -34.75 -34.88 13.96
C ILE A 486 -33.79 -36.01 13.57
N LYS A 487 -34.23 -37.25 13.74
CA LYS A 487 -33.53 -38.44 13.23
C LYS A 487 -33.74 -38.52 11.72
N TRP A 488 -32.69 -38.80 10.95
CA TRP A 488 -32.78 -38.90 9.49
C TRP A 488 -32.92 -40.37 9.04
N SER A 489 -32.59 -41.33 9.91
CA SER A 489 -32.65 -42.78 9.64
C SER A 489 -34.02 -43.34 9.29
N SER A 490 -35.09 -42.60 9.56
CA SER A 490 -36.47 -42.97 9.21
C SER A 490 -36.94 -42.34 7.90
N GLU A 491 -36.05 -41.65 7.17
CA GLU A 491 -36.40 -40.84 6.01
C GLU A 491 -35.47 -41.13 4.82
N GLN A 492 -35.89 -40.73 3.63
CA GLN A 492 -35.05 -40.59 2.44
C GLN A 492 -34.88 -39.09 2.16
N PRO A 493 -33.91 -38.42 2.80
CA PRO A 493 -33.86 -36.97 2.80
C PRO A 493 -33.30 -36.40 1.50
N LEU A 494 -33.94 -35.32 1.03
CA LEU A 494 -33.35 -34.35 0.12
C LEU A 494 -32.57 -33.31 0.93
N ILE A 495 -31.28 -33.18 0.61
CA ILE A 495 -30.35 -32.35 1.37
C ILE A 495 -29.77 -31.26 0.47
N HIS A 496 -30.31 -30.05 0.57
CA HIS A 496 -29.74 -28.84 -0.04
C HIS A 496 -29.35 -27.83 1.05
N PRO A 497 -28.25 -28.06 1.79
CA PRO A 497 -27.92 -27.22 2.92
C PRO A 497 -27.20 -25.95 2.47
N PRO A 498 -27.24 -24.88 3.28
CA PRO A 498 -26.24 -23.81 3.19
C PRO A 498 -24.83 -24.39 3.17
N ILE A 499 -23.95 -23.85 2.32
CA ILE A 499 -22.54 -24.24 2.21
C ILE A 499 -21.85 -24.52 3.57
N PRO A 500 -22.04 -23.71 4.63
CA PRO A 500 -21.34 -23.92 5.90
C PRO A 500 -21.81 -25.14 6.69
N LEU A 501 -22.95 -25.73 6.33
CA LEU A 501 -23.54 -26.90 6.97
C LEU A 501 -23.26 -28.19 6.21
N ILE A 502 -22.73 -28.12 4.98
CA ILE A 502 -22.42 -29.29 4.13
C ILE A 502 -21.62 -30.35 4.90
N GLY A 503 -20.52 -29.97 5.56
CA GLY A 503 -19.71 -30.92 6.33
C GLY A 503 -20.45 -31.54 7.53
N ARG A 504 -21.38 -30.81 8.15
CA ARG A 504 -22.21 -31.34 9.25
C ARG A 504 -23.25 -32.34 8.72
N CYS A 505 -23.81 -32.09 7.55
CA CYS A 505 -24.69 -33.04 6.85
C CYS A 505 -23.95 -34.34 6.55
N PHE A 506 -22.74 -34.29 5.98
CA PHE A 506 -21.95 -35.51 5.73
C PHE A 506 -21.67 -36.31 6.99
N LYS A 507 -21.28 -35.63 8.09
CA LYS A 507 -21.07 -36.31 9.36
C LYS A 507 -22.34 -37.01 9.86
N ARG A 508 -23.51 -36.38 9.71
CA ARG A 508 -24.80 -36.97 10.08
C ARG A 508 -25.14 -38.19 9.21
N ILE A 509 -24.91 -38.08 7.90
CA ILE A 509 -25.11 -39.18 6.93
C ILE A 509 -24.27 -40.41 7.29
N GLN A 510 -23.01 -40.22 7.64
CA GLN A 510 -22.14 -41.31 8.12
C GLN A 510 -22.61 -41.88 9.46
N GLN A 511 -22.96 -41.03 10.43
CA GLN A 511 -23.32 -41.46 11.78
C GLN A 511 -24.60 -42.30 11.81
N GLU A 512 -25.53 -42.06 10.90
CA GLU A 512 -26.82 -42.77 10.84
C GLU A 512 -26.91 -43.79 9.70
N ASN A 513 -25.81 -44.02 8.97
CA ASN A 513 -25.71 -44.89 7.80
C ASN A 513 -26.86 -44.70 6.80
N LEU A 514 -26.93 -43.50 6.22
CA LEU A 514 -28.10 -43.03 5.49
C LEU A 514 -27.94 -43.07 3.98
N LYS A 515 -29.00 -43.51 3.31
CA LYS A 515 -29.21 -43.23 1.89
C LYS A 515 -29.85 -41.85 1.72
N ALA A 516 -29.21 -40.96 0.97
CA ALA A 516 -29.67 -39.58 0.81
C ALA A 516 -29.38 -39.02 -0.58
N LEU A 517 -30.27 -38.14 -1.06
CA LEU A 517 -30.02 -37.31 -2.24
C LEU A 517 -29.55 -35.94 -1.77
N MET A 518 -28.30 -35.60 -2.07
CA MET A 518 -27.69 -34.35 -1.65
C MET A 518 -27.34 -33.48 -2.85
N ILE A 519 -27.62 -32.18 -2.75
CA ILE A 519 -27.35 -31.21 -3.82
C ILE A 519 -26.34 -30.21 -3.32
N VAL A 520 -25.18 -30.20 -3.98
CA VAL A 520 -23.98 -29.50 -3.52
C VAL A 520 -23.26 -28.84 -4.70
N PRO A 521 -22.52 -27.76 -4.45
CA PRO A 521 -21.74 -27.15 -5.51
C PRO A 521 -20.50 -28.00 -5.86
N LYS A 522 -20.14 -28.08 -7.15
CA LYS A 522 -18.97 -28.81 -7.66
C LYS A 522 -17.66 -28.10 -7.29
N TRP A 523 -17.20 -28.26 -6.05
CA TRP A 523 -16.05 -27.54 -5.49
C TRP A 523 -14.91 -28.48 -5.05
N LEU A 524 -14.04 -28.81 -6.01
CA LEU A 524 -12.95 -29.78 -5.88
C LEU A 524 -12.00 -29.55 -4.69
N ILE A 525 -11.78 -28.28 -4.32
CA ILE A 525 -10.78 -27.87 -3.31
C ILE A 525 -11.35 -27.72 -1.88
N GLN A 526 -12.59 -28.14 -1.64
CA GLN A 526 -13.18 -28.02 -0.31
C GLN A 526 -12.76 -29.16 0.61
N TYR A 527 -12.69 -28.89 1.91
CA TYR A 527 -12.33 -29.89 2.92
C TYR A 527 -13.27 -31.10 2.94
N TRP A 528 -14.51 -30.94 2.48
CA TRP A 528 -15.51 -32.00 2.38
C TRP A 528 -15.51 -32.70 1.01
N TRP A 529 -14.72 -32.25 0.04
CA TRP A 529 -14.70 -32.85 -1.30
C TRP A 529 -14.23 -34.32 -1.31
N PRO A 530 -13.18 -34.71 -0.55
CA PRO A 530 -12.79 -36.13 -0.46
C PRO A 530 -13.89 -37.02 0.10
N LEU A 531 -14.68 -36.50 1.05
CA LEU A 531 -15.82 -37.20 1.66
C LEU A 531 -16.96 -37.41 0.65
N ILE A 532 -17.20 -36.45 -0.26
CA ILE A 532 -18.17 -36.64 -1.35
C ILE A 532 -17.73 -37.80 -2.23
N THR A 533 -16.48 -37.78 -2.69
CA THR A 533 -15.99 -38.80 -3.61
C THR A 533 -16.03 -40.20 -3.02
N SER A 534 -15.86 -40.34 -1.70
CA SER A 534 -15.89 -41.65 -1.04
C SER A 534 -17.31 -42.17 -0.76
N MET A 535 -18.31 -41.30 -0.59
CA MET A 535 -19.69 -41.70 -0.21
C MET A 535 -20.67 -41.73 -1.39
N THR A 536 -20.29 -41.15 -2.53
CA THR A 536 -21.21 -40.97 -3.66
C THR A 536 -21.29 -42.25 -4.48
N SER A 537 -22.48 -42.84 -4.58
CA SER A 537 -22.74 -43.97 -5.47
C SER A 537 -23.03 -43.51 -6.91
N LYS A 538 -23.75 -42.38 -7.07
CA LYS A 538 -24.05 -41.77 -8.38
C LYS A 538 -23.98 -40.25 -8.30
N ALA A 539 -23.39 -39.60 -9.29
CA ALA A 539 -23.31 -38.14 -9.38
C ALA A 539 -23.86 -37.63 -10.72
N PHE A 540 -24.66 -36.57 -10.68
CA PHE A 540 -25.20 -35.89 -11.86
C PHE A 540 -24.88 -34.42 -11.81
N CYS A 541 -24.27 -33.88 -12.86
CA CYS A 541 -24.15 -32.44 -13.03
C CYS A 541 -25.49 -31.87 -13.49
N ILE A 542 -26.04 -30.95 -12.70
CA ILE A 542 -27.35 -30.35 -12.95
C ILE A 542 -27.21 -29.05 -13.76
N GLY A 543 -25.98 -28.50 -13.87
CA GLY A 543 -25.63 -27.28 -14.59
C GLY A 543 -25.28 -26.10 -13.66
N ASN A 544 -25.26 -24.87 -14.19
CA ASN A 544 -24.82 -23.68 -13.45
C ASN A 544 -25.83 -23.18 -12.41
N SER A 545 -25.37 -22.85 -11.21
CA SER A 545 -26.16 -22.35 -10.09
C SER A 545 -27.06 -21.16 -10.44
N ASN A 546 -26.62 -20.24 -11.29
CA ASN A 546 -27.39 -19.05 -11.66
C ASN A 546 -28.61 -19.36 -12.54
N GLN A 547 -28.60 -20.50 -13.23
CA GLN A 547 -29.71 -20.95 -14.08
C GLN A 547 -30.67 -21.87 -13.30
N ILE A 548 -30.14 -22.57 -12.30
CA ILE A 548 -30.85 -23.64 -11.59
C ILE A 548 -31.49 -23.14 -10.30
N LEU A 549 -30.82 -22.22 -9.61
CA LEU A 549 -31.28 -21.72 -8.32
C LEU A 549 -32.05 -20.42 -8.49
N LYS A 550 -33.19 -20.36 -7.80
CA LYS A 550 -33.96 -19.14 -7.61
C LYS A 550 -33.72 -18.61 -6.20
N ASN A 551 -33.37 -17.33 -6.13
CA ASN A 551 -33.34 -16.58 -4.89
C ASN A 551 -34.74 -16.51 -4.27
N GLY A 552 -34.80 -16.71 -2.96
CA GLY A 552 -35.97 -16.54 -2.13
C GLY A 552 -36.20 -15.08 -1.73
N PRO A 553 -37.31 -14.80 -1.03
CA PRO A 553 -37.73 -13.43 -0.71
C PRO A 553 -36.75 -12.63 0.14
N ALA A 554 -35.93 -13.27 0.98
CA ALA A 554 -34.94 -12.55 1.79
C ALA A 554 -33.63 -12.31 1.01
N ALA A 555 -33.26 -13.21 0.10
CA ALA A 555 -32.14 -13.03 -0.82
C ALA A 555 -32.40 -11.89 -1.82
N ASN A 556 -33.61 -11.84 -2.39
CA ASN A 556 -34.02 -10.77 -3.32
C ASN A 556 -34.07 -9.40 -2.64
N ARG A 557 -34.66 -9.29 -1.44
CA ARG A 557 -34.69 -8.03 -0.66
C ARG A 557 -33.30 -7.47 -0.33
N ARG A 558 -32.28 -8.33 -0.27
CA ARG A 558 -30.90 -7.96 0.08
C ARG A 558 -29.99 -7.82 -1.13
N GLY A 559 -30.51 -7.99 -2.35
CA GLY A 559 -29.71 -7.98 -3.58
C GLY A 559 -28.64 -9.06 -3.62
N LEU A 560 -28.82 -10.18 -2.91
CA LEU A 560 -27.82 -11.25 -2.85
C LEU A 560 -27.76 -11.97 -4.19
N THR A 561 -26.55 -12.15 -4.71
CA THR A 561 -26.31 -12.96 -5.91
C THR A 561 -25.80 -14.33 -5.51
N LEU A 562 -26.15 -15.36 -6.28
CA LEU A 562 -25.63 -16.70 -6.06
C LEU A 562 -24.25 -16.82 -6.71
N PRO A 563 -23.30 -17.51 -6.06
CA PRO A 563 -21.99 -17.70 -6.64
C PRO A 563 -22.13 -18.57 -7.89
N PRO A 564 -21.64 -18.12 -9.06
CA PRO A 564 -21.72 -18.89 -10.30
C PRO A 564 -20.82 -20.11 -10.20
N ARG A 565 -21.38 -21.32 -10.26
CA ARG A 565 -20.68 -22.61 -10.45
C ARG A 565 -21.66 -23.74 -10.71
N ASP A 566 -21.17 -24.84 -11.28
CA ASP A 566 -21.99 -26.02 -11.47
C ASP A 566 -22.43 -26.67 -10.15
N LEU A 567 -23.67 -27.14 -10.13
CA LEU A 567 -24.24 -27.94 -9.07
C LEU A 567 -24.19 -29.43 -9.43
N LEU A 568 -23.97 -30.25 -8.41
CA LEU A 568 -24.05 -31.70 -8.47
C LEU A 568 -25.20 -32.18 -7.60
N ALA A 569 -25.98 -33.09 -8.14
CA ALA A 569 -26.81 -34.00 -7.37
C ALA A 569 -26.02 -35.27 -7.15
N ILE A 570 -25.80 -35.63 -5.90
CA ILE A 570 -25.12 -36.85 -5.50
C ILE A 570 -26.10 -37.75 -4.76
N LEU A 571 -26.18 -39.00 -5.19
CA LEU A 571 -26.82 -40.05 -4.44
C LEU A 571 -25.77 -40.69 -3.54
N ILE A 572 -26.04 -40.69 -2.25
CA ILE A 572 -25.20 -41.33 -1.24
C ILE A 572 -25.89 -42.61 -0.82
N ASP A 573 -25.13 -43.71 -0.79
CA ASP A 573 -25.57 -45.05 -0.39
C ASP A 573 -24.40 -45.66 0.38
N LEU A 574 -24.46 -45.64 1.71
CA LEU A 574 -23.39 -46.03 2.62
C LEU A 574 -23.65 -47.38 3.30
#